data_AF-A0ABD1LJD6-F1
#
_entry.id   AF-A0ABD1LJD6-F1
#
_cell.length_a   1.000
_cell.length_b   1.000
_cell.length_c   1.000
_cell.angle_alpha   90.00
_cell.angle_beta   90.00
_cell.angle_gamma   90.00
#
_symmetry.space_group_name_H-M   'P 1'
#
loop_
_entity.id
_entity.type
_entity.pdbx_description
1 polymer ?
#
loop_
_entity_poly.entity_id
_entity_poly.type
_entity_poly.pdbx_seq_one_letter_code
_entity_poly.pdbx_strand_id
1 'polypeptide(L)'
;MDRPSIDAYPSITFLRLPPTPPSSPAASVLANCFTSVKTSAPNTAAALAKIFHSAVVKALVIDLLCASAMEAASSLRILVYYFFTSGAAFLPVAAAG
;
A
#
# COMPACT_ATOMS: atom_id res chain seq x y z
N MET A 1 -14.16 21.60 6.58
CA MET A 1 -14.05 20.52 5.57
C MET A 1 -14.78 19.32 6.16
N ASP A 2 -16.02 19.11 5.77
CA ASP A 2 -16.82 17.95 6.20
C ASP A 2 -16.20 16.68 5.64
N ARG A 3 -15.92 15.72 6.53
CA ARG A 3 -15.44 14.39 6.15
C ARG A 3 -16.64 13.64 5.55
N PRO A 4 -16.60 13.21 4.28
CA PRO A 4 -17.71 12.46 3.70
C PRO A 4 -17.97 11.19 4.54
N SER A 5 -19.24 10.93 4.84
CA SER A 5 -19.65 9.69 5.51
C SER A 5 -19.36 8.51 4.59
N ILE A 6 -19.10 7.34 5.19
CA ILE A 6 -18.68 6.13 4.49
C ILE A 6 -19.76 5.67 3.48
N ASP A 7 -21.00 6.14 3.62
CA ASP A 7 -22.13 5.84 2.74
C ASP A 7 -22.12 6.59 1.39
N ALA A 8 -21.19 7.53 1.18
CA ALA A 8 -21.14 8.28 -0.08
C ALA A 8 -20.67 7.41 -1.28
N TYR A 9 -19.97 6.30 -1.04
CA TYR A 9 -19.38 5.45 -2.08
C TYR A 9 -19.52 3.95 -1.75
N PRO A 10 -20.62 3.29 -2.14
CA PRO A 10 -20.88 1.89 -1.78
C PRO A 10 -19.91 0.88 -2.44
N SER A 11 -19.14 1.32 -3.43
CA SER A 11 -18.12 0.51 -4.10
C SER A 11 -16.74 0.53 -3.40
N ILE A 12 -16.57 1.34 -2.36
CA ILE A 12 -15.29 1.51 -1.65
C ILE A 12 -15.41 0.95 -0.23
N THR A 13 -14.58 -0.05 0.08
CA THR A 13 -14.48 -0.64 1.42
C THR A 13 -13.08 -0.44 1.97
N PHE A 14 -12.97 -0.07 3.24
CA PHE A 14 -11.69 0.08 3.93
C PHE A 14 -11.36 -1.13 4.78
N LEU A 15 -10.17 -1.70 4.60
CA LEU A 15 -9.62 -2.74 5.45
C LEU A 15 -8.47 -2.18 6.25
N ARG A 16 -8.58 -2.21 7.59
CA ARG A 16 -7.51 -1.77 8.48
C ARG A 16 -6.53 -2.91 8.71
N LEU A 17 -5.25 -2.66 8.44
CA LEU A 17 -4.18 -3.59 8.78
C LEU A 17 -3.89 -3.58 10.29
N PRO A 18 -3.43 -4.70 10.86
CA PRO A 18 -2.94 -4.74 12.23
C PRO A 18 -1.87 -3.68 12.50
N PRO A 19 -1.86 -3.07 13.70
CA PRO A 19 -0.84 -2.09 14.08
C PRO A 19 0.56 -2.69 14.03
N THR A 20 1.53 -1.92 13.56
CA THR A 20 2.96 -2.25 13.65
C THR A 20 3.62 -1.51 14.82
N PRO A 21 4.72 -2.04 15.38
CA PRO A 21 5.45 -1.35 16.44
C PRO A 21 5.91 0.05 16.00
N PRO A 22 5.99 1.00 16.95
CA PRO A 22 6.36 2.37 16.65
C PRO A 22 7.78 2.47 16.09
N SER A 23 7.96 3.35 15.11
CA SER A 23 9.26 3.64 14.52
C SER A 23 10.12 4.52 15.42
N SER A 24 11.43 4.52 15.20
CA SER A 24 12.38 5.28 16.03
C SER A 24 12.09 6.79 15.97
N PRO A 25 11.99 7.49 17.11
CA PRO A 25 11.79 8.95 17.14
C PRO A 25 13.00 9.73 16.61
N ALA A 26 14.16 9.10 16.46
CA ALA A 26 15.37 9.71 15.93
C ALA A 26 15.47 9.67 14.39
N ALA A 27 14.60 8.92 13.71
CA ALA A 27 14.63 8.77 12.27
C ALA A 27 13.77 9.83 11.56
N SER A 28 14.09 10.12 10.29
CA SER A 28 13.31 11.04 9.46
C SER A 28 11.90 10.50 9.21
N VAL A 29 10.95 11.39 8.91
CA VAL A 29 9.55 11.01 8.61
C VAL A 29 9.49 10.00 7.46
N LEU A 30 10.27 10.20 6.41
CA LEU A 30 10.32 9.28 5.26
C LEU A 30 10.87 7.90 5.66
N ALA A 31 11.94 7.87 6.47
CA ALA A 31 12.52 6.62 6.97
C ALA A 31 11.55 5.87 7.89
N ASN A 32 10.79 6.60 8.70
CA ASN A 32 9.72 6.04 9.54
C ASN A 32 8.59 5.47 8.70
N CYS A 33 8.10 6.19 7.69
CA CYS A 33 7.11 5.66 6.74
C CYS A 33 7.60 4.37 6.07
N PHE A 34 8.82 4.37 5.53
CA PHE A 34 9.38 3.21 4.85
C PHE A 34 9.52 2.00 5.80
N THR A 35 9.96 2.25 7.03
CA THR A 35 10.05 1.22 8.08
C THR A 35 8.66 0.67 8.40
N SER A 36 7.67 1.53 8.66
CA SER A 36 6.31 1.10 8.98
C SER A 36 5.68 0.29 7.85
N VAL A 37 5.85 0.72 6.60
CA VAL A 37 5.35 -0.02 5.43
C VAL A 37 6.03 -1.38 5.32
N LYS A 38 7.35 -1.44 5.43
CA LYS A 38 8.11 -2.70 5.39
C LYS A 38 7.71 -3.66 6.50
N THR A 39 7.56 -3.16 7.74
CA THR A 39 7.10 -3.97 8.88
C THR A 39 5.67 -4.46 8.68
N SER A 40 4.83 -3.71 7.96
CA SER A 40 3.45 -4.11 7.65
C SER A 40 3.31 -5.03 6.45
N ALA A 41 4.40 -5.34 5.73
CA ALA A 41 4.34 -6.15 4.50
C ALA A 41 3.69 -7.54 4.72
N PRO A 42 3.99 -8.31 5.78
CA PRO A 42 3.33 -9.59 6.03
C PRO A 42 1.82 -9.45 6.26
N ASN A 43 1.42 -8.40 7.00
CA ASN A 43 0.01 -8.09 7.24
C ASN A 43 -0.72 -7.76 5.93
N THR A 44 -0.06 -7.00 5.06
CA THR A 44 -0.57 -6.63 3.74
C THR A 44 -0.72 -7.87 2.85
N ALA A 45 0.28 -8.76 2.83
CA ALA A 45 0.24 -10.01 2.08
C ALA A 45 -0.91 -10.92 2.54
N ALA A 46 -1.10 -11.08 3.85
CA ALA A 46 -2.20 -11.88 4.41
C ALA A 46 -3.58 -11.28 4.07
N ALA A 47 -3.72 -9.95 4.17
CA ALA A 47 -4.95 -9.26 3.80
C ALA A 47 -5.28 -9.41 2.32
N LEU A 48 -4.29 -9.22 1.45
CA LEU A 48 -4.41 -9.43 0.02
C LEU A 48 -4.83 -10.87 -0.28
N ALA A 49 -4.12 -11.88 0.24
CA ALA A 49 -4.44 -13.29 0.03
C ALA A 49 -5.89 -13.61 0.43
N LYS A 50 -6.39 -13.03 1.52
CA LYS A 50 -7.79 -13.19 1.94
C LYS A 50 -8.77 -12.59 0.92
N ILE A 51 -8.48 -11.41 0.40
CA ILE A 51 -9.31 -10.74 -0.62
C ILE A 51 -9.30 -11.54 -1.93
N PHE A 52 -8.13 -12.00 -2.37
CA PHE A 52 -8.00 -12.79 -3.60
C PHE A 52 -8.72 -14.14 -3.50
N HIS A 53 -8.83 -14.73 -2.31
CA HIS A 53 -9.62 -15.94 -2.10
C HIS A 53 -11.13 -15.69 -2.09
N SER A 54 -11.59 -14.49 -1.73
CA SER A 54 -13.03 -14.19 -1.61
C SER A 54 -13.62 -13.44 -2.79
N ALA A 55 -12.79 -12.86 -3.67
CA ALA A 55 -13.24 -12.02 -4.77
C ALA A 55 -12.36 -12.14 -6.02
N VAL A 56 -12.96 -11.88 -7.18
CA VAL A 56 -12.23 -11.76 -8.45
C VAL A 56 -11.59 -10.38 -8.52
N VAL A 57 -10.30 -10.31 -8.23
CA VAL A 57 -9.53 -9.06 -8.31
C VAL A 57 -8.96 -8.90 -9.73
N LYS A 58 -9.20 -7.74 -10.34
CA LYS A 58 -8.74 -7.43 -11.71
C LYS A 58 -7.40 -6.70 -11.75
N ALA A 59 -7.15 -5.85 -10.76
CA ALA A 59 -5.94 -5.06 -10.66
C ALA A 59 -5.67 -4.70 -9.21
N LEU A 60 -4.40 -4.42 -8.91
CA LEU A 60 -3.94 -3.85 -7.66
C LEU A 60 -3.29 -2.50 -7.94
N VAL A 61 -3.70 -1.47 -7.21
CA VAL A 61 -3.09 -0.13 -7.28
C VAL A 61 -2.29 0.08 -6.00
N ILE A 62 -1.00 0.39 -6.13
CA ILE A 62 -0.10 0.62 -5.00
C ILE A 62 0.60 1.97 -5.12
N ASP A 63 0.83 2.63 -3.99
CA ASP A 63 1.78 3.74 -3.90
C ASP A 63 3.23 3.21 -4.05
N LEU A 64 4.15 4.06 -4.50
CA LEU A 64 5.57 3.72 -4.64
C LEU A 64 6.18 3.18 -3.33
N LEU A 65 5.84 3.78 -2.20
CA LEU A 65 6.37 3.36 -0.90
C LEU A 65 5.87 1.97 -0.50
N CYS A 66 4.77 1.51 -1.09
CA CYS A 66 4.17 0.19 -0.88
C CYS A 66 4.67 -0.88 -1.86
N ALA A 67 5.81 -0.65 -2.54
CA ALA A 67 6.39 -1.61 -3.47
C ALA A 67 6.60 -3.01 -2.87
N SER A 68 6.77 -3.14 -1.55
CA SER A 68 6.84 -4.43 -0.85
C SER A 68 5.58 -5.31 -1.05
N ALA A 69 4.43 -4.72 -1.36
CA ALA A 69 3.22 -5.47 -1.68
C ALA A 69 3.30 -6.19 -3.03
N MET A 70 4.25 -5.81 -3.90
CA MET A 70 4.40 -6.42 -5.22
C MET A 70 4.85 -7.88 -5.12
N GLU A 71 5.69 -8.24 -4.16
CA GLU A 71 6.12 -9.62 -3.92
C GLU A 71 4.94 -10.52 -3.51
N ALA A 72 3.98 -9.97 -2.75
CA ALA A 72 2.74 -10.68 -2.45
C ALA A 72 1.84 -10.83 -3.70
N ALA A 73 1.81 -9.82 -4.56
CA ALA A 73 1.00 -9.82 -5.78
C ALA A 73 1.61 -10.63 -6.93
N SER A 74 2.93 -10.80 -6.99
CA SER A 74 3.62 -11.52 -8.08
C SER A 74 3.17 -12.98 -8.19
N SER A 75 2.82 -13.58 -7.05
CA SER A 75 2.29 -14.95 -6.98
C SER A 75 0.88 -15.09 -7.55
N LEU A 76 0.17 -13.98 -7.80
CA LEU A 76 -1.26 -13.95 -8.05
C LEU A 76 -1.65 -13.55 -9.49
N ARG A 77 -0.67 -13.37 -10.38
CA ARG A 77 -0.85 -13.06 -11.82
C ARG A 77 -1.87 -11.92 -12.11
N ILE A 78 -1.90 -10.90 -11.27
CA ILE A 78 -2.75 -9.72 -11.44
C ILE A 78 -1.95 -8.51 -11.91
N LEU A 79 -2.62 -7.60 -12.62
CA LEU A 79 -2.00 -6.34 -13.03
C LEU A 79 -1.75 -5.45 -11.81
N VAL A 80 -0.51 -4.99 -11.66
CA VAL A 80 -0.11 -4.06 -10.61
C VAL A 80 0.16 -2.69 -11.24
N TYR A 81 -0.53 -1.66 -10.77
CA TYR A 81 -0.36 -0.28 -11.19
C TYR A 81 0.27 0.53 -10.06
N TYR A 82 1.30 1.31 -10.40
CA TYR A 82 1.86 2.29 -9.50
C TYR A 82 1.10 3.61 -9.59
N PHE A 83 0.61 4.07 -8.46
CA PHE A 83 0.16 5.44 -8.28
C PHE A 83 1.30 6.24 -7.68
N PHE A 84 2.02 6.99 -8.51
CA PHE A 84 3.09 7.87 -8.03
C PHE A 84 2.48 9.16 -7.49
N THR A 85 2.46 9.30 -6.17
CA THR A 85 1.84 10.43 -5.45
C THR A 85 2.63 11.74 -5.54
N SER A 86 3.91 11.68 -5.97
CA SER A 86 4.77 12.86 -6.11
C SER A 86 4.77 13.40 -7.55
N GLY A 87 5.42 14.55 -7.76
CA GLY A 87 5.55 15.16 -9.08
C GLY A 87 6.49 14.38 -9.98
N ALA A 88 6.17 14.24 -11.27
CA ALA A 88 6.90 13.42 -12.24
C ALA A 88 8.43 13.67 -12.30
N ALA A 89 8.89 14.87 -11.93
CA ALA A 89 10.32 15.19 -11.82
C ALA A 89 11.08 14.30 -10.82
N PHE A 90 10.40 13.69 -9.85
CA PHE A 90 10.98 12.78 -8.86
C PHE A 90 10.99 11.31 -9.30
N LEU A 91 10.32 10.95 -10.40
CA LEU A 91 10.30 9.57 -10.92
C LEU A 91 11.71 9.01 -11.22
N PRO A 92 12.64 9.76 -11.87
CA PRO A 92 13.96 9.23 -12.17
C PRO A 92 14.77 8.89 -10.92
N VAL A 93 14.61 9.65 -9.84
CA VAL A 93 15.28 9.39 -8.55
C VAL A 93 14.70 8.16 -7.87
N ALA A 94 13.38 7.96 -7.97
CA ALA A 94 12.70 6.78 -7.44
C ALA A 94 13.03 5.48 -8.21
N ALA A 95 13.32 5.57 -9.51
CA ALA A 95 13.64 4.41 -10.35
C ALA A 95 15.12 3.99 -10.30
N ALA A 96 15.98 4.77 -9.66
CA ALA A 96 17.43 4.57 -9.62
C ALA A 96 17.93 3.87 -8.33
N GLY A 97 17.04 3.49 -7.41
CA GLY A 97 17.34 2.76 -6.18
C GLY A 97 16.71 1.38 -6.17
#